data_AF-A0A929DBL0-F1
#
_entry.id   AF-A0A929DBL0-F1
#
_cell.length_a   1.000
_cell.length_b   1.000
_cell.length_c   1.000
_cell.angle_alpha   90.00
_cell.angle_beta   90.00
_cell.angle_gamma   90.00
#
_symmetry.space_group_name_H-M   'P 1'
#
loop_
_entity.id
_entity.type
_entity.pdbx_description
1 polymer ?
#
loop_
_entity_poly.entity_id
_entity_poly.type
_entity_poly.pdbx_seq_one_letter_code
_entity_poly.pdbx_strand_id
1 'polypeptide(L)' 'LAAPAPLNLVCFRHRGGDEINQRLLDHLNQSGELYLTHTRLNDQLTLRLCVGQTHTESHHVERAWKRIREIAAELGSG' A
#
# COMPACT_ATOMS: atom_id res chain seq x y z
N LEU A 1 -5.08 -0.49 -9.64
CA LEU A 1 -4.42 0.83 -9.50
C LEU A 1 -5.50 1.89 -9.32
N ALA A 2 -5.27 2.90 -8.49
CA ALA A 2 -6.22 3.98 -8.19
C ALA A 2 -5.97 5.24 -9.04
N ALA A 3 -4.77 5.37 -9.63
CA ALA A 3 -4.40 6.43 -10.56
C ALA A 3 -3.32 5.91 -11.53
N PRO A 4 -3.08 6.59 -12.68
CA PRO A 4 -1.92 6.30 -13.54
C PRO A 4 -0.61 6.44 -12.76
N ALA A 5 0.39 5.60 -13.06
CA ALA A 5 1.70 5.60 -12.41
C ALA A 5 2.80 5.88 -13.46
N PRO A 6 2.99 7.13 -13.90
CA PRO A 6 3.95 7.47 -14.94
C PRO A 6 5.42 7.44 -14.46
N LEU A 7 5.64 7.40 -13.15
CA LEU A 7 6.95 7.43 -12.49
C LEU A 7 6.98 6.40 -11.35
N ASN A 8 7.75 6.66 -10.31
CA ASN A 8 8.00 5.76 -9.19
C ASN A 8 6.90 5.67 -8.12
N LEU A 9 5.83 6.46 -8.25
CA LEU A 9 4.70 6.45 -7.31
C LEU A 9 3.58 5.56 -7.83
N VAL A 10 3.23 4.54 -7.05
CA VAL A 10 2.10 3.66 -7.29
C VAL A 10 0.99 3.95 -6.29
N CYS A 11 -0.17 4.36 -6.80
CA CYS A 11 -1.38 4.57 -6.03
C CYS A 11 -2.31 3.36 -6.16
N PHE A 12 -2.70 2.76 -5.04
CA PHE A 12 -3.58 1.60 -5.01
C PHE A 12 -4.50 1.62 -3.79
N ARG A 13 -5.58 0.84 -3.84
CA ARG A 13 -6.50 0.66 -2.73
C ARG A 13 -7.17 -0.71 -2.80
N HIS A 14 -7.49 -1.26 -1.64
CA HIS A 14 -8.34 -2.43 -1.51
C HIS A 14 -9.78 -2.10 -1.92
N ARG A 15 -10.45 -3.03 -2.59
CA ARG A 15 -11.83 -2.83 -3.11
C ARG A 15 -12.90 -2.85 -2.03
N GLY A 16 -12.61 -3.44 -0.87
CA GLY A 16 -13.55 -3.54 0.25
C GLY A 16 -13.74 -2.26 1.07
N GLY A 17 -13.25 -1.11 0.60
CA GLY A 17 -13.58 0.21 1.18
C GLY A 17 -12.50 0.81 2.07
N ASP A 18 -12.76 2.03 2.54
CA ASP A 18 -11.76 2.88 3.21
C ASP A 18 -11.36 2.35 4.58
N GLU A 19 -12.27 1.69 5.30
CA GLU A 19 -11.97 1.06 6.59
C GLU A 19 -10.88 -0.03 6.45
N ILE A 20 -11.01 -0.90 5.45
CA ILE A 20 -9.99 -1.93 5.17
C ILE A 20 -8.66 -1.27 4.75
N ASN A 21 -8.71 -0.21 3.95
CA ASN A 21 -7.50 0.50 3.53
C ASN A 21 -6.79 1.18 4.72
N GLN A 22 -7.55 1.71 5.68
CA GLN A 22 -6.99 2.32 6.89
C GLN A 22 -6.33 1.25 7.77
N ARG A 23 -7.02 0.14 8.03
CA ARG A 23 -6.45 -1.00 8.79
C ARG A 23 -5.19 -1.56 8.12
N LEU A 24 -5.20 -1.69 6.79
CA LEU A 24 -4.04 -2.13 6.01
C LEU A 24 -2.85 -1.17 6.17
N LEU A 25 -3.08 0.14 6.07
CA LEU A 25 -2.06 1.16 6.28
C LEU A 25 -1.46 1.08 7.69
N ASP A 26 -2.32 1.02 8.70
CA ASP A 26 -1.91 1.01 10.10
C ASP A 26 -1.09 -0.24 10.43
N HIS A 27 -1.53 -1.41 9.96
CA HIS A 27 -0.83 -2.67 10.19
C HIS A 27 0.55 -2.69 9.50
N LEU A 28 0.63 -2.23 8.25
CA LEU A 28 1.90 -2.13 7.52
C LEU A 28 2.87 -1.20 8.23
N ASN A 29 2.42 0.00 8.61
CA ASN A 29 3.26 1.00 9.26
C ASN A 29 3.69 0.58 10.69
N GLN A 30 2.84 -0.13 11.43
CA GLN A 30 3.18 -0.65 12.77
C GLN A 30 4.22 -1.77 12.73
N SER A 31 4.27 -2.55 11.64
CA SER A 31 5.26 -3.63 11.51
C SER A 31 6.71 -3.12 11.44
N GLY A 32 6.92 -1.87 11.02
CA GLY A 32 8.24 -1.30 10.78
C GLY A 32 8.97 -1.83 9.53
N GLU A 33 8.43 -2.85 8.85
CA GLU A 33 9.03 -3.44 7.64
C GLU A 33 8.81 -2.58 6.39
N LEU A 34 7.73 -1.79 6.39
CA LEU A 34 7.33 -0.94 5.29
C LEU A 34 6.68 0.33 5.86
N TYR A 35 7.01 1.47 5.27
CA TYR A 35 6.30 2.72 5.55
C TYR A 35 5.56 3.20 4.30
N LEU A 36 4.24 3.26 4.38
CA LEU A 36 3.37 3.80 3.35
C LEU A 36 2.73 5.11 3.83
N THR A 37 2.46 5.97 2.85
CA THR A 37 1.63 7.16 3.04
C THR A 37 0.28 6.96 2.38
N HIS A 38 -0.66 7.86 2.63
CA HIS A 38 -1.97 7.83 2.00
C HIS A 38 -2.34 9.20 1.40
N THR A 39 -3.38 9.19 0.59
CA THR A 39 -4.05 10.38 0.07
C THR A 39 -5.53 10.07 -0.14
N ARG A 40 -6.36 11.09 -0.37
CA ARG A 40 -7.76 10.90 -0.78
C ARG A 40 -7.89 11.30 -2.24
N LEU A 41 -8.28 10.35 -3.08
CA LEU A 41 -8.61 10.59 -4.49
C LEU A 41 -10.11 10.36 -4.65
N ASN A 42 -10.85 11.36 -5.15
CA ASN A 42 -12.32 11.30 -5.25
C ASN A 42 -12.98 10.89 -3.91
N ASP A 43 -12.52 11.48 -2.80
CA ASP A 43 -12.94 11.16 -1.43
C ASP A 43 -12.68 9.71 -0.97
N GLN A 44 -11.82 8.98 -1.66
CA GLN A 44 -11.49 7.60 -1.33
C GLN A 44 -10.06 7.48 -0.81
N LEU A 45 -9.91 6.82 0.34
CA LEU A 45 -8.60 6.52 0.92
C LEU A 45 -7.78 5.64 -0.03
N THR A 46 -6.62 6.17 -0.43
CA THR A 46 -5.72 5.57 -1.40
C THR A 46 -4.31 5.48 -0.82
N LEU A 47 -3.71 4.30 -0.87
CA LEU A 47 -2.36 4.03 -0.39
C LEU A 47 -1.33 4.39 -1.46
N ARG A 48 -0.18 4.88 -1.01
CA ARG A 48 0.92 5.38 -1.85
C ARG A 48 2.20 4.63 -1.55
N LEU A 49 2.69 3.86 -2.51
CA LEU A 49 4.01 3.24 -2.50
C LEU A 49 4.94 4.01 -3.43
N CYS A 50 5.99 4.61 -2.88
CA CYS A 50 7.01 5.34 -3.65
C CYS A 50 8.30 4.52 -3.71
N VAL A 51 8.65 4.03 -4.89
CA VAL A 51 9.84 3.19 -5.10
C VAL A 51 11.00 4.06 -5.60
N GLY A 52 11.79 4.64 -4.70
CA GLY A 52 12.88 5.52 -5.14
C GLY A 52 13.90 5.90 -4.08
N GLN A 53 13.97 5.18 -2.96
CA GLN A 53 15.05 5.41 -2.00
C GLN A 53 16.36 4.82 -2.52
N THR A 54 17.48 5.44 -2.16
CA THR A 54 18.83 5.12 -2.66
C THR A 54 19.21 3.64 -2.53
N HIS A 55 18.68 2.94 -1.52
CA HIS A 55 18.97 1.53 -1.23
C HIS A 55 17.81 0.58 -1.55
N THR A 56 16.75 1.06 -2.20
CA THR A 56 15.66 0.19 -2.63
C THR A 56 16.11 -0.66 -3.81
N GLU A 57 15.88 -1.97 -3.71
CA GLU A 57 16.19 -2.97 -4.75
C GLU A 57 14.92 -3.74 -5.13
N SER A 58 14.93 -4.47 -6.25
CA SER A 58 13.75 -5.24 -6.72
C SER A 58 13.17 -6.13 -5.62
N HIS A 59 14.06 -6.84 -4.92
CA HIS A 59 13.67 -7.77 -3.87
C HIS A 59 12.94 -7.06 -2.69
N HIS A 60 13.25 -5.79 -2.42
CA HIS A 60 12.55 -5.00 -1.40
C HIS A 60 11.11 -4.71 -1.83
N VAL A 61 10.91 -4.37 -3.11
CA VAL A 61 9.59 -4.10 -3.69
C VAL A 61 8.74 -5.36 -3.72
N GLU A 62 9.33 -6.49 -4.10
CA GLU A 62 8.67 -7.80 -4.11
C GLU A 62 8.21 -8.22 -2.70
N ARG A 63 9.08 -8.06 -1.69
CA ARG A 63 8.73 -8.32 -0.28
C ARG A 63 7.61 -7.40 0.20
N ALA A 64 7.71 -6.10 -0.08
CA ALA A 64 6.67 -5.13 0.26
C ALA A 64 5.31 -5.51 -0.36
N TRP A 65 5.30 -5.87 -1.64
CA TRP A 65 4.07 -6.29 -2.33
C TRP A 65 3.51 -7.61 -1.80
N LYS A 66 4.37 -8.57 -1.46
CA LYS A 66 3.96 -9.81 -0.80
C LYS A 66 3.26 -9.52 0.53
N ARG A 67 3.86 -8.70 1.38
CA ARG A 67 3.31 -8.33 2.69
C ARG A 67 1.98 -7.59 2.58
N ILE A 68 1.86 -6.65 1.64
CA ILE A 68 0.61 -5.94 1.34
C ILE A 68 -0.51 -6.94 1.01
N ARG A 69 -0.25 -7.94 0.18
CA ARG A 69 -1.25 -8.94 -0.22
C ARG A 69 -1.67 -9.86 0.92
N GLU A 70 -0.72 -10.29 1.74
CA GLU A 70 -1.00 -11.15 2.91
C GLU A 70 -1.97 -10.45 3.88
N ILE A 71 -1.62 -9.23 4.31
CA ILE A 71 -2.47 -8.46 5.24
C ILE A 71 -3.81 -8.11 4.59
N ALA A 72 -3.82 -7.76 3.31
CA ALA A 72 -5.08 -7.47 2.61
C ALA A 72 -5.99 -8.71 2.54
N ALA A 73 -5.44 -9.92 2.37
CA ALA A 73 -6.21 -11.15 2.38
C ALA A 73 -6.75 -11.48 3.77
N GLU A 74 -5.94 -11.29 4.82
CA GLU A 74 -6.36 -11.46 6.22
C GLU A 74 -7.52 -10.53 6.58
N LEU A 75 -7.43 -9.24 6.19
CA LEU A 75 -8.46 -8.24 6.44
C LEU A 75 -9.71 -8.41 5.57
N GLY A 76 -9.58 -9.00 4.38
CA GLY A 76 -10.68 -9.23 3.43
C GLY A 76 -11.43 -10.55 3.63
N SER A 77 -10.91 -11.44 4.47
CA SER A 77 -11.54 -12.74 4.80
C SER A 77 -12.48 -12.67 6.01
N GLY A 78 -12.85 -11.48 6.45
CA GLY A 78 -13.74 -11.21 7.59
C GLY A 78 -15.08 -10.60 7.17
#